data_AF-A0AAV5ZW04-F1
#
_entry.id   AF-A0AAV5ZW04-F1
#
_cell.length_a   1.000
_cell.length_b   1.000
_cell.length_c   1.000
_cell.angle_alpha   90.00
_cell.angle_beta   90.00
_cell.angle_gamma   90.00
#
_symmetry.space_group_name_H-M   'P 1'
#
loop_
_entity.id
_entity.type
_entity.pdbx_description
1 polymer ?
#
loop_
_entity_poly.entity_id
_entity_poly.type
_entity_poly.pdbx_seq_one_letter_code
_entity_poly.pdbx_strand_id
1 'polypeptide(L)'
;MIARVSWVWVVPPLATSLVALAHPIIDPWRDGVAGLAPLVARTDVWLAVHLALLVLFPLSALALIQAVSGIASASARLARLMLGVFGVLYAGFDTFAGLATGTIVRSARELGAAEQSGALLAVKGLFNSPINGGLFVSGTAAWTLGAGAVAFTLWKARAPRAPVALIAIAAPLLFLDHPAPFGPVTFAAVAAALAWLAWRGPAKD
;
A
#
# COMPACT_ATOMS: atom_id res chain seq x y z
N MET A 1 21.50 11.20 15.73
CA MET A 1 20.99 10.22 16.71
C MET A 1 19.69 9.64 16.15
N ILE A 2 19.47 8.32 16.25
CA ILE A 2 18.21 7.71 15.79
C ILE A 2 17.12 8.03 16.81
N ALA A 3 16.04 8.67 16.38
CA ALA A 3 14.90 8.96 17.25
C ALA A 3 14.21 7.65 17.67
N ARG A 4 13.71 7.58 18.91
CA ARG A 4 12.96 6.40 19.38
C ARG A 4 11.67 6.30 18.58
N VAL A 5 11.48 5.19 17.88
CA VAL A 5 10.21 4.89 17.20
C VAL A 5 9.15 4.65 18.26
N SER A 6 8.04 5.38 18.19
CA SER A 6 6.88 5.14 19.06
C SER A 6 6.07 3.95 18.55
N TRP A 7 5.54 3.13 19.47
CA TRP A 7 4.67 1.99 19.16
C TRP A 7 3.43 2.38 18.35
N VAL A 8 2.96 3.64 18.46
CA VAL A 8 1.84 4.14 17.64
C VAL A 8 2.11 3.99 16.13
N TRP A 9 3.37 4.07 15.69
CA TRP A 9 3.74 3.95 14.28
C TRP A 9 3.84 2.51 13.79
N VAL A 10 3.75 1.53 14.68
CA VAL A 10 3.63 0.10 14.29
C VAL A 10 2.22 -0.21 13.80
N VAL A 11 1.21 0.49 14.33
CA VAL A 11 -0.20 0.19 14.10
C VAL A 11 -0.60 0.35 12.63
N PRO A 12 -0.28 1.46 11.93
CA PRO A 12 -0.71 1.62 10.54
C PRO A 12 -0.24 0.49 9.60
N PRO A 13 1.05 0.14 9.51
CA PRO A 13 1.48 -0.94 8.62
C PRO A 13 0.95 -2.30 9.05
N LEU A 14 0.78 -2.56 10.36
CA LEU A 14 0.15 -3.80 10.80
C LEU A 14 -1.31 -3.86 10.33
N ALA A 15 -2.07 -2.77 10.51
CA ALA A 15 -3.45 -2.68 10.05
C ALA A 15 -3.55 -2.78 8.52
N THR A 16 -2.66 -2.12 7.77
CA THR A 16 -2.60 -2.26 6.30
C THR A 16 -2.40 -3.70 5.89
N SER A 17 -1.48 -4.43 6.54
CA SER A 17 -1.23 -5.84 6.24
C SER A 17 -2.49 -6.70 6.47
N LEU A 18 -3.15 -6.53 7.62
CA LEU A 18 -4.35 -7.28 7.98
C LEU A 18 -5.54 -6.96 7.06
N VAL A 19 -5.73 -5.69 6.71
CA VAL A 19 -6.80 -5.28 5.79
C VAL A 19 -6.53 -5.79 4.37
N ALA A 20 -5.29 -5.75 3.90
CA ALA A 20 -4.92 -6.26 2.59
C ALA A 20 -5.11 -7.79 2.46
N LEU A 21 -5.05 -8.55 3.57
CA LEU A 21 -5.38 -9.99 3.56
C LEU A 21 -6.88 -10.25 3.30
N ALA A 22 -7.75 -9.29 3.60
CA ALA A 22 -9.19 -9.40 3.35
C ALA A 22 -9.58 -8.98 1.92
N HIS A 23 -8.63 -8.54 1.10
CA HIS A 23 -8.86 -8.06 -0.26
C HIS A 23 -9.39 -9.18 -1.18
N PRO A 24 -10.59 -9.06 -1.78
CA PRO A 24 -11.08 -10.04 -2.74
C PRO A 24 -10.28 -9.98 -4.05
N ILE A 25 -9.72 -11.12 -4.47
CA ILE A 25 -9.00 -11.20 -5.74
C ILE A 25 -10.00 -11.26 -6.91
N ILE A 26 -9.79 -10.40 -7.90
CA ILE A 26 -10.58 -10.34 -9.13
C ILE A 26 -9.67 -10.53 -10.34
N ASP A 27 -10.23 -11.03 -11.43
CA ASP A 27 -9.58 -11.05 -12.73
C ASP A 27 -10.55 -10.44 -13.75
N PRO A 28 -10.47 -9.11 -13.98
CA PRO A 28 -11.37 -8.44 -14.90
C PRO A 28 -11.16 -8.90 -16.35
N TRP A 29 -10.07 -9.60 -16.67
CA TRP A 29 -9.75 -10.05 -18.03
C TRP A 29 -10.36 -11.41 -18.37
N ARG A 30 -10.83 -12.16 -17.37
CA ARG A 30 -11.59 -13.39 -17.57
C ARG A 30 -12.88 -13.12 -18.35
N ASP A 31 -13.30 -14.09 -19.16
CA ASP A 31 -14.44 -13.94 -20.08
C ASP A 31 -15.77 -13.68 -19.37
N GLY A 32 -16.51 -12.70 -19.91
CA GLY A 32 -17.84 -12.31 -19.45
C GLY A 32 -17.87 -11.80 -18.01
N VAL A 33 -19.07 -11.73 -17.44
CA VAL A 33 -19.29 -11.27 -16.04
C VAL A 33 -18.66 -12.19 -15.00
N ALA A 34 -18.21 -13.40 -15.40
CA ALA A 34 -17.55 -14.36 -14.51
C ALA A 34 -16.25 -13.82 -13.89
N GLY A 35 -15.53 -12.91 -14.58
CA GLY A 35 -14.36 -12.23 -14.04
C GLY A 35 -14.65 -11.33 -12.82
N LEU A 36 -15.91 -10.88 -12.69
CA LEU A 36 -16.37 -10.05 -11.57
C LEU A 36 -17.19 -10.85 -10.54
N ALA A 37 -17.44 -12.15 -10.76
CA ALA A 37 -18.27 -12.94 -9.85
C ALA A 37 -17.78 -12.91 -8.38
N PRO A 38 -16.46 -12.99 -8.07
CA PRO A 38 -15.97 -12.84 -6.70
C PRO A 38 -16.30 -11.46 -6.10
N LEU A 39 -16.25 -10.42 -6.92
CA LEU A 39 -16.54 -9.05 -6.53
C LEU A 39 -18.04 -8.82 -6.32
N VAL A 40 -18.89 -9.35 -7.19
CA VAL A 40 -20.35 -9.28 -7.04
C VAL A 40 -20.79 -9.88 -5.71
N ALA A 41 -20.23 -11.04 -5.34
CA ALA A 41 -20.56 -11.71 -4.08
C ALA A 41 -20.04 -10.98 -2.82
N ARG A 42 -18.98 -10.17 -2.96
CA ARG A 42 -18.29 -9.53 -1.81
C ARG A 42 -18.03 -8.04 -2.01
N THR A 43 -18.94 -7.34 -2.71
CA THR A 43 -18.69 -5.94 -3.08
C THR A 43 -18.58 -5.03 -1.86
N ASP A 44 -19.32 -5.31 -0.79
CA ASP A 44 -19.23 -4.55 0.45
C ASP A 44 -17.87 -4.74 1.15
N VAL A 45 -17.30 -5.95 1.09
CA VAL A 45 -15.94 -6.22 1.60
C VAL A 45 -14.90 -5.48 0.77
N TRP A 46 -15.01 -5.52 -0.55
CA TRP A 46 -14.13 -4.78 -1.46
C TRP A 46 -14.13 -3.28 -1.17
N LEU A 47 -15.32 -2.67 -1.05
CA LEU A 47 -15.45 -1.26 -0.72
C LEU A 47 -14.90 -0.93 0.66
N ALA A 48 -15.16 -1.75 1.67
CA ALA A 48 -14.63 -1.54 3.02
C ALA A 48 -13.09 -1.64 3.07
N VAL A 49 -12.51 -2.62 2.38
CA VAL A 49 -11.06 -2.79 2.26
C VAL A 49 -10.43 -1.56 1.62
N HIS A 50 -10.91 -1.12 0.46
CA HIS A 50 -10.34 0.04 -0.22
C HIS A 50 -10.59 1.36 0.51
N LEU A 51 -11.73 1.51 1.19
CA LEU A 51 -11.95 2.68 2.04
C LEU A 51 -10.95 2.74 3.21
N ALA A 52 -10.65 1.59 3.81
CA ALA A 52 -9.63 1.50 4.87
C ALA A 52 -8.22 1.73 4.30
N LEU A 53 -7.88 1.11 3.17
CA LEU A 53 -6.58 1.23 2.52
C LEU A 53 -6.28 2.66 2.04
N LEU A 54 -7.29 3.40 1.58
CA LEU A 54 -7.18 4.82 1.23
C LEU A 54 -6.54 5.65 2.35
N VAL A 55 -6.83 5.32 3.61
CA VAL A 55 -6.27 5.99 4.80
C VAL A 55 -4.99 5.30 5.27
N LEU A 56 -4.99 3.97 5.29
CA LEU A 56 -3.90 3.17 5.86
C LEU A 56 -2.61 3.23 5.03
N PHE A 57 -2.68 3.36 3.70
CA PHE A 57 -1.49 3.50 2.86
C PHE A 57 -0.70 4.78 3.20
N PRO A 58 -1.29 5.99 3.18
CA PRO A 58 -0.60 7.20 3.64
C PRO A 58 -0.07 7.12 5.07
N LEU A 59 -0.84 6.55 6.00
CA LEU A 59 -0.40 6.41 7.39
C LEU A 59 0.79 5.46 7.55
N SER A 60 0.86 4.39 6.75
CA SER A 60 2.01 3.48 6.70
C SER A 60 3.26 4.15 6.13
N ALA A 61 3.09 5.03 5.14
CA ALA A 61 4.19 5.85 4.63
C ALA A 61 4.68 6.86 5.68
N LEU A 62 3.76 7.50 6.40
CA LEU A 62 4.07 8.38 7.53
C LEU A 62 4.82 7.64 8.65
N ALA A 63 4.47 6.39 8.94
CA ALA A 63 5.20 5.58 9.92
C ALA A 63 6.68 5.42 9.55
N LEU A 64 6.99 5.17 8.27
CA LEU A 64 8.37 5.11 7.77
C LEU A 64 9.07 6.47 7.78
N ILE A 65 8.36 7.56 7.47
CA ILE A 65 8.89 8.93 7.61
C ILE A 65 9.33 9.19 9.05
N GLN A 66 8.51 8.78 10.01
CA GLN A 66 8.77 9.03 11.42
C GLN A 66 10.01 8.27 11.92
N ALA A 67 10.30 7.09 11.38
CA ALA A 67 11.51 6.33 11.69
C ALA A 67 12.82 7.07 11.32
N VAL A 68 12.78 8.03 10.40
CA VAL A 68 13.94 8.82 9.96
C VAL A 68 13.79 10.33 10.24
N SER A 69 12.74 10.73 10.96
CA SER A 69 12.38 12.14 11.19
C SER A 69 13.52 12.97 11.81
N GLY A 70 14.22 12.41 12.81
CA GLY A 70 15.34 13.04 13.51
C GLY A 70 16.69 12.99 12.77
N ILE A 71 16.76 12.46 11.56
CA ILE A 71 18.00 12.32 10.80
C ILE A 71 18.07 13.37 9.70
N ALA A 72 19.08 14.23 9.75
CA ALA A 72 19.36 15.25 8.75
C ALA A 72 20.36 14.73 7.70
N SER A 73 19.87 13.98 6.71
CA SER A 73 20.67 13.52 5.57
C SER A 73 19.91 13.67 4.25
N ALA A 74 20.62 13.67 3.12
CA ALA A 74 20.00 13.69 1.80
C ALA A 74 19.05 12.49 1.60
N SER A 75 19.46 11.29 2.02
CA SER A 75 18.62 10.09 1.96
C SER A 75 17.36 10.20 2.83
N ALA A 76 17.44 10.82 4.02
CA ALA A 76 16.26 11.04 4.86
C ALA A 76 15.29 12.07 4.27
N ARG A 77 15.79 13.05 3.50
CA ARG A 77 14.95 14.01 2.76
C ARG A 77 14.28 13.32 1.57
N LEU A 78 15.02 12.50 0.82
CA LEU A 78 14.47 11.71 -0.28
C LEU A 78 13.38 10.76 0.21
N ALA A 79 13.62 10.04 1.32
CA ALA A 79 12.63 9.18 1.96
C ALA A 79 11.32 9.93 2.23
N ARG A 80 11.41 11.10 2.89
CA ARG A 80 10.25 11.95 3.20
C ARG A 80 9.48 12.39 1.97
N LEU A 81 10.19 12.87 0.96
CA LEU A 81 9.59 13.33 -0.29
C LEU A 81 8.86 12.18 -1.00
N MET A 82 9.55 11.07 -1.23
CA MET A 82 9.00 9.94 -1.99
C MET A 82 7.85 9.25 -1.25
N LEU A 83 7.92 9.09 0.07
CA LEU A 83 6.81 8.54 0.86
C LEU A 83 5.60 9.47 0.88
N GLY A 84 5.81 10.80 0.87
CA GLY A 84 4.73 11.77 0.70
C GLY A 84 4.07 11.67 -0.69
N VAL A 85 4.87 11.57 -1.75
CA VAL A 85 4.39 11.38 -3.13
C VAL A 85 3.60 10.07 -3.25
N PHE A 86 4.11 8.97 -2.67
CA PHE A 86 3.38 7.70 -2.60
C PHE A 86 2.01 7.86 -1.96
N GLY A 87 1.93 8.52 -0.80
CA GLY A 87 0.66 8.71 -0.09
C GLY A 87 -0.42 9.40 -0.95
N VAL A 88 -0.02 10.36 -1.79
CA VAL A 88 -0.95 11.06 -2.70
C VAL A 88 -1.29 10.21 -3.91
N LEU A 89 -0.29 9.72 -4.64
CA LEU A 89 -0.50 9.03 -5.91
C LEU A 89 -1.18 7.67 -5.73
N TYR A 90 -0.78 6.93 -4.69
CA TYR A 90 -1.35 5.61 -4.42
C TYR A 90 -2.78 5.69 -3.88
N ALA A 91 -3.11 6.72 -3.11
CA ALA A 91 -4.51 7.01 -2.75
C ALA A 91 -5.36 7.34 -3.98
N GLY A 92 -4.79 8.08 -4.94
CA GLY A 92 -5.42 8.31 -6.25
C GLY A 92 -5.68 7.00 -7.00
N PHE A 93 -4.66 6.15 -7.11
CA PHE A 93 -4.80 4.81 -7.71
C PHE A 93 -5.90 3.98 -7.01
N ASP A 94 -5.87 3.88 -5.68
CA ASP A 94 -6.81 3.05 -4.91
C ASP A 94 -8.26 3.57 -5.01
N THR A 95 -8.43 4.89 -5.18
CA THR A 95 -9.74 5.50 -5.44
C THR A 95 -10.30 5.05 -6.80
N PHE A 96 -9.47 5.04 -7.85
CA PHE A 96 -9.89 4.61 -9.19
C PHE A 96 -10.04 3.09 -9.30
N ALA A 97 -8.99 2.34 -8.98
CA ALA A 97 -8.97 0.89 -9.14
C ALA A 97 -9.86 0.17 -8.11
N GLY A 98 -9.87 0.66 -6.87
CA GLY A 98 -10.65 0.09 -5.78
C GLY A 98 -12.06 0.64 -5.71
N LEU A 99 -12.20 1.88 -5.22
CA LEU A 99 -13.52 2.43 -4.87
C LEU A 99 -14.45 2.60 -6.08
N ALA A 100 -13.96 3.09 -7.23
CA ALA A 100 -14.80 3.26 -8.42
C ALA A 100 -15.26 1.90 -8.97
N THR A 101 -14.35 0.90 -9.07
CA THR A 101 -14.70 -0.47 -9.44
C THR A 101 -15.78 -1.06 -8.55
N GLY A 102 -15.62 -0.95 -7.22
CA GLY A 102 -16.60 -1.46 -6.27
C GLY A 102 -17.96 -0.77 -6.41
N THR A 103 -17.97 0.54 -6.64
CA THR A 103 -19.20 1.33 -6.80
C THR A 103 -19.94 0.95 -8.08
N ILE A 104 -19.23 0.81 -9.21
CA ILE A 104 -19.79 0.37 -10.48
C ILE A 104 -20.42 -1.02 -10.35
N VAL A 105 -19.67 -1.99 -9.80
CA VAL A 105 -20.17 -3.37 -9.67
C VAL A 105 -21.34 -3.44 -8.70
N ARG A 106 -21.29 -2.74 -7.57
CA ARG A 106 -22.40 -2.68 -6.61
C ARG A 106 -23.67 -2.15 -7.25
N SER A 107 -23.56 -1.14 -8.11
CA SER A 107 -24.69 -0.50 -8.77
C SER A 107 -25.32 -1.37 -9.85
N ALA A 108 -24.52 -2.24 -10.48
CA ALA A 108 -24.97 -3.11 -11.57
C ALA A 108 -25.40 -4.52 -11.13
N ARG A 109 -25.08 -4.95 -9.90
CA ARG A 109 -25.21 -6.37 -9.49
C ARG A 109 -26.63 -6.93 -9.56
N GLU A 110 -27.66 -6.12 -9.34
CA GLU A 110 -29.07 -6.53 -9.39
C GLU A 110 -29.73 -6.19 -10.75
N LEU A 111 -28.97 -5.64 -11.70
CA LEU A 111 -29.46 -5.26 -13.02
C LEU A 111 -29.37 -6.42 -14.01
N GLY A 112 -29.96 -6.23 -15.19
CA GLY A 112 -29.95 -7.21 -16.27
C GLY A 112 -28.56 -7.51 -16.83
N ALA A 113 -28.47 -8.57 -17.63
CA ALA A 113 -27.21 -9.04 -18.21
C ALA A 113 -26.52 -7.98 -19.10
N ALA A 114 -27.29 -7.11 -19.76
CA ALA A 114 -26.77 -6.03 -20.59
C ALA A 114 -26.06 -4.98 -19.72
N GLU A 115 -26.67 -4.55 -18.62
CA GLU A 115 -26.09 -3.58 -17.68
C GLU A 115 -24.87 -4.14 -16.97
N GLN A 116 -24.89 -5.41 -16.55
CA GLN A 116 -23.73 -6.08 -15.96
C GLN A 116 -22.56 -6.18 -16.95
N SER A 117 -22.85 -6.40 -18.23
CA SER A 117 -21.83 -6.40 -19.28
C SER A 117 -21.25 -4.99 -19.49
N GLY A 118 -22.09 -3.95 -19.43
CA GLY A 118 -21.64 -2.56 -19.45
C GLY A 118 -20.74 -2.22 -18.25
N ALA A 119 -21.08 -2.69 -17.05
CA ALA A 119 -20.27 -2.52 -15.85
C ALA A 119 -18.89 -3.18 -16.00
N LEU A 120 -18.81 -4.39 -16.57
CA LEU A 120 -17.53 -5.04 -16.88
C LEU A 120 -16.68 -4.21 -17.84
N LEU A 121 -17.28 -3.66 -18.90
CA LEU A 121 -16.56 -2.79 -19.84
C LEU A 121 -16.03 -1.52 -19.16
N ALA A 122 -16.83 -0.91 -18.28
CA ALA A 122 -16.41 0.26 -17.51
C ALA A 122 -15.23 -0.07 -16.58
N VAL A 123 -15.28 -1.20 -15.87
CA VAL A 123 -14.18 -1.68 -15.02
C VAL A 123 -12.92 -1.92 -15.86
N LYS A 124 -13.01 -2.66 -16.98
CA LYS A 124 -11.87 -2.85 -17.91
C LYS A 124 -11.30 -1.52 -18.38
N GLY A 125 -12.15 -0.52 -18.66
CA GLY A 125 -11.75 0.83 -19.02
C GLY A 125 -10.94 1.53 -17.93
N LEU A 126 -11.31 1.37 -16.65
CA LEU A 126 -10.53 1.89 -15.51
C LEU A 126 -9.14 1.25 -15.44
N PHE A 127 -9.05 -0.08 -15.60
CA PHE A 127 -7.77 -0.79 -15.54
C PHE A 127 -6.87 -0.50 -16.74
N ASN A 128 -7.43 -0.31 -17.94
CA ASN A 128 -6.68 0.06 -19.15
C ASN A 128 -6.36 1.56 -19.23
N SER A 129 -6.87 2.38 -18.31
CA SER A 129 -6.64 3.82 -18.34
C SER A 129 -5.15 4.15 -18.11
N PRO A 130 -4.51 4.95 -18.98
CA PRO A 130 -3.14 5.38 -18.77
C PRO A 130 -2.98 6.24 -17.51
N ILE A 131 -4.05 6.92 -17.08
CA ILE A 131 -4.07 7.68 -15.82
C ILE A 131 -3.95 6.71 -14.64
N ASN A 132 -4.77 5.65 -14.63
CA ASN A 132 -4.75 4.66 -13.54
C ASN A 132 -3.42 3.91 -13.49
N GLY A 133 -2.91 3.47 -14.65
CA GLY A 133 -1.58 2.86 -14.76
C GLY A 133 -0.46 3.81 -14.32
N GLY A 134 -0.52 5.09 -14.70
CA GLY A 134 0.44 6.11 -14.30
C GLY A 134 0.46 6.35 -12.78
N LEU A 135 -0.72 6.40 -12.14
CA LEU A 135 -0.86 6.49 -10.68
C LEU A 135 -0.27 5.26 -9.98
N PHE A 136 -0.58 4.05 -10.47
CA PHE A 136 -0.03 2.81 -9.92
C PHE A 136 1.50 2.77 -9.99
N VAL A 137 2.07 2.94 -11.20
CA VAL A 137 3.52 2.84 -11.42
C VAL A 137 4.25 3.94 -10.65
N SER A 138 3.75 5.17 -10.68
CA SER A 138 4.42 6.29 -10.01
C SER A 138 4.30 6.20 -8.50
N GLY A 139 3.14 5.75 -7.99
CA GLY A 139 2.94 5.49 -6.57
C GLY A 139 3.87 4.39 -6.05
N THR A 140 3.87 3.22 -6.70
CA THR A 140 4.75 2.09 -6.31
C THR A 140 6.23 2.44 -6.43
N ALA A 141 6.64 3.17 -7.48
CA ALA A 141 7.99 3.71 -7.60
C ALA A 141 8.38 4.62 -6.43
N ALA A 142 7.48 5.53 -6.06
CA ALA A 142 7.70 6.42 -4.94
C ALA A 142 7.80 5.65 -3.60
N TRP A 143 6.99 4.60 -3.39
CA TRP A 143 7.14 3.70 -2.25
C TRP A 143 8.51 3.05 -2.22
N THR A 144 8.93 2.42 -3.33
CA THR A 144 10.20 1.69 -3.39
C THR A 144 11.40 2.60 -3.15
N LEU A 145 11.42 3.78 -3.78
CA LEU A 145 12.47 4.77 -3.57
C LEU A 145 12.44 5.30 -2.12
N GLY A 146 11.25 5.57 -1.59
CA GLY A 146 11.05 6.08 -0.24
C GLY A 146 11.49 5.09 0.85
N ALA A 147 10.95 3.87 0.82
CA ALA A 147 11.29 2.79 1.75
C ALA A 147 12.75 2.36 1.61
N GLY A 148 13.28 2.28 0.38
CA GLY A 148 14.71 2.03 0.14
C GLY A 148 15.60 3.12 0.75
N ALA A 149 15.23 4.39 0.59
CA ALA A 149 15.93 5.50 1.21
C ALA A 149 15.83 5.49 2.74
N VAL A 150 14.73 5.01 3.33
CA VAL A 150 14.62 4.76 4.79
C VAL A 150 15.61 3.68 5.22
N ALA A 151 15.61 2.52 4.56
CA ALA A 151 16.54 1.43 4.88
C ALA A 151 18.00 1.89 4.79
N PHE A 152 18.35 2.61 3.71
CA PHE A 152 19.70 3.16 3.54
C PHE A 152 20.07 4.18 4.62
N THR A 153 19.13 5.08 4.99
CA THR A 153 19.33 6.06 6.05
C THR A 153 19.59 5.39 7.40
N LEU A 154 18.77 4.38 7.75
CA LEU A 154 18.92 3.62 8.99
C LEU A 154 20.23 2.82 9.00
N TRP A 155 20.62 2.21 7.87
CA TRP A 155 21.90 1.53 7.73
C TRP A 155 23.08 2.48 7.97
N LYS A 156 23.09 3.66 7.33
CA LYS A 156 24.11 4.70 7.54
C LYS A 156 24.17 5.20 8.98
N ALA A 157 23.03 5.25 9.65
CA ALA A 157 22.91 5.59 11.06
C ALA A 157 23.27 4.44 12.02
N ARG A 158 23.76 3.30 11.50
CA ARG A 158 24.13 2.09 12.25
C ARG A 158 22.96 1.47 13.05
N ALA A 159 21.74 1.59 12.54
CA ALA A 159 20.60 0.85 13.09
C ALA A 159 20.81 -0.67 13.02
N PRO A 160 20.09 -1.47 13.83
CA PRO A 160 20.19 -2.93 13.77
C PRO A 160 19.92 -3.48 12.35
N ARG A 161 20.71 -4.47 11.93
CA ARG A 161 20.65 -4.98 10.54
C ARG A 161 19.31 -5.63 10.18
N ALA A 162 18.67 -6.33 11.12
CA ALA A 162 17.40 -7.02 10.90
C ALA A 162 16.26 -6.08 10.44
N PRO A 163 15.89 -5.00 11.17
CA PRO A 163 14.85 -4.07 10.71
C PRO A 163 15.23 -3.36 9.40
N VAL A 164 16.51 -3.07 9.17
CA VAL A 164 16.98 -2.51 7.91
C VAL A 164 16.72 -3.48 6.75
N ALA A 165 17.06 -4.75 6.91
CA ALA A 165 16.85 -5.77 5.89
C ALA A 165 15.36 -5.98 5.60
N LEU A 166 14.49 -6.00 6.62
CA LEU A 166 13.04 -6.09 6.45
C LEU A 166 12.48 -4.95 5.61
N ILE A 167 12.88 -3.70 5.88
CA ILE A 167 12.43 -2.54 5.10
C ILE A 167 12.99 -2.60 3.66
N ALA A 168 14.24 -3.01 3.50
CA ALA A 168 14.85 -3.15 2.17
C ALA A 168 14.15 -4.20 1.30
N ILE A 169 13.72 -5.32 1.90
CA ILE A 169 12.93 -6.36 1.21
C ILE A 169 11.51 -5.88 0.92
N ALA A 170 10.89 -5.13 1.84
CA ALA A 170 9.54 -4.59 1.64
C ALA A 170 9.47 -3.53 0.53
N ALA A 171 10.57 -2.81 0.27
CA ALA A 171 10.61 -1.72 -0.71
C ALA A 171 10.17 -2.14 -2.13
N PRO A 172 10.68 -3.22 -2.75
CA PRO A 172 10.26 -3.63 -4.09
C PRO A 172 8.94 -4.41 -4.15
N LEU A 173 8.45 -4.99 -3.05
CA LEU A 173 7.34 -5.94 -3.11
C LEU A 173 6.01 -5.29 -3.55
N LEU A 174 5.76 -4.04 -3.18
CA LEU A 174 4.52 -3.33 -3.54
C LEU A 174 4.40 -3.05 -5.05
N PHE A 175 5.51 -3.10 -5.81
CA PHE A 175 5.45 -3.03 -7.27
C PHE A 175 4.74 -4.21 -7.91
N LEU A 176 4.71 -5.37 -7.23
CA LEU A 176 4.08 -6.57 -7.76
C LEU A 176 2.57 -6.43 -7.66
N ASP A 177 2.06 -6.19 -6.45
CA ASP A 177 0.71 -5.72 -6.20
C ASP A 177 0.50 -5.41 -4.69
N HIS A 178 -0.66 -4.86 -4.32
CA HIS A 178 -1.09 -4.69 -2.93
C HIS A 178 -2.01 -5.78 -2.36
N PRO A 179 -2.77 -6.57 -3.14
CA PRO A 179 -3.44 -7.74 -2.62
C PRO A 179 -2.45 -8.83 -2.19
N ALA A 180 -2.98 -9.89 -1.59
CA ALA A 180 -2.17 -11.02 -1.16
C ALA A 180 -1.44 -11.67 -2.34
N PRO A 181 -0.15 -12.06 -2.17
CA PRO A 181 0.61 -12.00 -0.92
C PRO A 181 1.44 -10.72 -0.72
N PHE A 182 1.68 -9.95 -1.77
CA PHE A 182 2.78 -8.96 -1.80
C PHE A 182 2.55 -7.76 -0.89
N GLY A 183 1.34 -7.17 -0.91
CA GLY A 183 1.01 -6.08 0.01
C GLY A 183 1.04 -6.52 1.48
N PRO A 184 0.33 -7.60 1.88
CA PRO A 184 0.40 -8.12 3.24
C PRO A 184 1.82 -8.33 3.75
N VAL A 185 2.69 -8.96 2.94
CA VAL A 185 4.10 -9.19 3.30
C VAL A 185 4.87 -7.88 3.42
N THR A 186 4.66 -6.94 2.49
CA THR A 186 5.28 -5.60 2.52
C THR A 186 5.02 -4.90 3.86
N PHE A 187 3.74 -4.78 4.22
CA PHE A 187 3.36 -4.00 5.40
C PHE A 187 3.62 -4.77 6.70
N ALA A 188 3.56 -6.11 6.70
CA ALA A 188 3.98 -6.92 7.85
C ALA A 188 5.48 -6.76 8.13
N ALA A 189 6.31 -6.79 7.09
CA ALA A 189 7.75 -6.58 7.23
C ALA A 189 8.08 -5.18 7.77
N VAL A 190 7.38 -4.14 7.28
CA VAL A 190 7.51 -2.77 7.82
C VAL A 190 7.07 -2.70 9.28
N ALA A 191 5.91 -3.28 9.64
CA ALA A 191 5.43 -3.29 11.02
C ALA A 191 6.42 -4.00 11.95
N ALA A 192 6.94 -5.16 11.56
CA ALA A 192 7.95 -5.89 12.32
C ALA A 192 9.25 -5.09 12.49
N ALA A 193 9.70 -4.40 11.44
CA ALA A 193 10.87 -3.53 11.51
C ALA A 193 10.68 -2.37 12.49
N LEU A 194 9.53 -1.68 12.43
CA LEU A 194 9.21 -0.58 13.33
C LEU A 194 9.04 -1.05 14.78
N ALA A 195 8.40 -2.20 15.01
CA ALA A 195 8.28 -2.82 16.33
C ALA A 195 9.65 -3.13 16.93
N TRP A 196 10.57 -3.68 16.12
CA TRP A 196 11.95 -3.94 16.54
C TRP A 196 12.68 -2.66 16.95
N LEU A 197 12.56 -1.60 16.15
CA LEU A 197 13.17 -0.30 16.43
C LEU A 197 12.56 0.37 17.67
N ALA A 198 11.26 0.21 17.90
CA ALA A 198 10.57 0.73 19.08
C ALA A 198 11.00 -0.01 20.37
N TRP A 199 11.18 -1.34 20.27
CA TRP A 199 11.57 -2.19 21.39
C TRP A 199 13.00 -1.94 21.88
N ARG A 200 13.99 -1.84 20.98
CA ARG A 200 15.41 -1.75 21.38
C ARG A 200 15.83 -0.45 22.07
N GLY A 201 15.01 0.61 22.03
CA GLY A 201 15.37 1.93 22.55
C GLY A 201 16.62 2.53 21.87
N PRO A 202 17.04 3.75 22.23
CA PRO A 202 18.32 4.27 21.75
C PRO A 202 19.45 3.37 22.27
N ALA A 203 20.43 3.08 21.42
CA ALA A 203 21.67 2.43 21.87
C ALA A 203 22.24 3.28 23.02
N LYS A 204 22.45 2.64 24.18
CA LYS A 204 23.26 3.26 25.23
C LYS A 204 24.70 3.16 24.71
N ASP A 205 25.31 4.31 24.47
CA ASP A 205 26.74 4.43 24.16
C ASP A 205 27.58 3.80 25.27
#